data_AF-A0A7J8ZXI5-F1
#
_entry.id   AF-A0A7J8ZXI5-F1
#
_cell.length_a   1.000
_cell.length_b   1.000
_cell.length_c   1.000
_cell.angle_alpha   90.00
_cell.angle_beta   90.00
_cell.angle_gamma   90.00
#
_symmetry.space_group_name_H-M   'P 1'
#
loop_
_entity.id
_entity.type
_entity.pdbx_description
1 polymer ?
#
loop_
_entity_poly.entity_id
_entity_poly.type
_entity_poly.pdbx_seq_one_letter_code
_entity_poly.pdbx_strand_id
1 'polypeptide(L)'
;MFGGQERTESERRLDGKYFVALRDMDWYWRAFLPEGEDRDHPACNPFGPNGRSLEGIKFPKSLVVVAGFDLIQDWQLAYVEGPKKAGQEVKLLYMEQATIGFYLLPNNNHFHIVMDEISKFVSSDS
;
A
#
# COMPACT_ATOMS: atom_id res chain seq x y z
N MET A 1 1.69 1.81 6.35
CA MET A 1 2.14 0.53 5.75
C MET A 1 0.93 -0.39 5.75
N PHE A 2 0.83 -1.33 4.81
CA PHE A 2 -0.14 -2.43 4.89
C PHE A 2 0.63 -3.72 5.18
N GLY A 3 -0.03 -4.69 5.78
CA GLY A 3 0.57 -5.98 6.09
C GLY A 3 -0.49 -7.01 6.42
N GLY A 4 -0.04 -8.19 6.79
CA GLY A 4 -0.86 -9.28 7.31
C GLY A 4 0.02 -10.32 7.98
N GLN A 5 -0.61 -11.30 8.61
CA GLN A 5 0.14 -12.30 9.38
C GLN A 5 0.95 -13.25 8.48
N GLU A 6 0.35 -13.68 7.37
CA GLU A 6 1.03 -14.49 6.34
C GLU A 6 2.07 -13.67 5.56
N ARG A 7 3.10 -14.33 5.02
CA ARG A 7 4.12 -13.66 4.20
C ARG A 7 3.82 -13.78 2.72
N THR A 8 3.86 -12.66 2.02
CA THR A 8 3.68 -12.60 0.57
C THR A 8 4.96 -13.00 -0.18
N GLU A 9 4.83 -13.23 -1.49
CA GLU A 9 5.96 -13.54 -2.35
C GLU A 9 6.92 -12.34 -2.49
N SER A 10 6.38 -11.12 -2.57
CA SER A 10 7.20 -9.90 -2.59
C SER A 10 8.01 -9.74 -1.30
N GLU A 11 7.42 -10.03 -0.14
CA GLU A 11 8.10 -9.99 1.15
C GLU A 11 9.29 -10.95 1.16
N ARG A 12 9.09 -12.20 0.71
CA ARG A 12 10.16 -13.22 0.65
C ARG A 12 11.27 -12.86 -0.34
N ARG A 13 10.90 -12.32 -1.51
CA ARG A 13 11.83 -12.02 -2.61
C ARG A 13 12.65 -10.75 -2.38
N LEU A 14 12.10 -9.77 -1.65
CA LEU A 14 12.66 -8.44 -1.52
C LEU A 14 13.18 -8.10 -0.11
N ASP A 15 13.01 -9.00 0.87
CA ASP A 15 13.53 -8.80 2.22
C ASP A 15 15.01 -8.41 2.23
N GLY A 16 15.31 -7.22 2.74
CA GLY A 16 16.67 -6.68 2.85
C GLY A 16 17.38 -6.40 1.52
N LYS A 17 16.70 -6.53 0.37
CA LYS A 17 17.31 -6.33 -0.95
C LYS A 17 17.47 -4.86 -1.31
N TYR A 18 16.53 -4.03 -0.87
CA TYR A 18 16.54 -2.58 -1.06
C TYR A 18 16.66 -1.88 0.30
N PHE A 19 15.80 -0.91 0.60
CA PHE A 19 15.94 -0.04 1.77
C PHE A 19 15.21 -0.55 3.03
N VAL A 20 14.42 -1.63 2.94
CA VAL A 20 13.57 -2.10 4.05
C VAL A 20 13.68 -3.62 4.19
N ALA A 21 13.66 -4.10 5.43
CA ALA A 21 13.65 -5.51 5.80
C ALA A 21 12.40 -5.88 6.61
N LEU A 22 12.00 -7.15 6.56
CA LEU A 22 10.85 -7.68 7.30
C LEU A 22 10.99 -7.49 8.80
N ARG A 23 12.21 -7.58 9.33
CA ARG A 23 12.49 -7.34 10.75
C ARG A 23 12.03 -5.94 11.19
N ASP A 24 12.28 -4.93 10.37
CA ASP A 24 11.95 -3.54 10.69
C ASP A 24 10.44 -3.33 10.55
N MET A 25 9.82 -3.89 9.51
CA MET A 25 8.37 -3.91 9.33
C MET A 25 7.63 -4.54 10.51
N ASP A 26 8.10 -5.69 10.99
CA ASP A 26 7.55 -6.38 12.15
C ASP A 26 7.73 -5.57 13.43
N TRP A 27 8.87 -4.88 13.57
CA TRP A 27 9.11 -4.00 14.69
C TRP A 27 8.13 -2.82 14.70
N TYR A 28 7.93 -2.15 13.55
CA TYR A 28 6.99 -1.03 13.45
C TYR A 28 5.56 -1.47 13.74
N TRP A 29 5.13 -2.63 13.24
CA TRP A 29 3.78 -3.12 13.52
C TRP A 29 3.58 -3.49 14.98
N ARG A 30 4.54 -4.20 15.60
CA ARG A 30 4.48 -4.51 17.03
C ARG A 30 4.48 -3.26 17.90
N ALA A 31 5.19 -2.20 17.49
CA ALA A 31 5.23 -0.94 18.22
C ALA A 31 3.94 -0.12 18.07
N PHE A 32 3.20 -0.29 16.97
CA PHE A 32 1.98 0.47 16.67
C PHE A 32 0.70 -0.22 17.17
N LEU A 33 0.63 -1.55 17.07
CA LEU A 33 -0.57 -2.31 17.41
C LEU A 33 -0.73 -2.44 18.93
N PRO A 34 -1.98 -2.64 19.41
CA PRO A 34 -2.22 -2.98 20.82
C PRO A 34 -1.44 -4.23 21.24
N GLU A 35 -1.07 -4.30 22.51
CA GLU A 35 -0.38 -5.47 23.04
C GLU A 35 -1.24 -6.74 22.90
N GLY A 36 -0.64 -7.81 22.39
CA GLY A 36 -1.32 -9.09 22.15
C GLY A 36 -1.99 -9.22 20.77
N GLU A 37 -2.10 -8.13 20.01
CA GLU A 37 -2.63 -8.15 18.64
C GLU A 37 -1.57 -8.60 17.63
N ASP A 38 -2.03 -9.23 16.55
CA ASP A 38 -1.22 -9.60 15.41
C ASP A 38 -1.50 -8.72 14.19
N ARG A 39 -0.86 -9.03 13.07
CA ARG A 39 -0.91 -8.20 11.85
C ARG A 39 -2.18 -8.37 11.03
N ASP A 40 -3.06 -9.31 11.39
CA ASP A 40 -4.41 -9.38 10.84
C ASP A 40 -5.40 -8.47 11.59
N HIS A 41 -4.93 -7.70 12.57
CA HIS A 41 -5.69 -6.58 13.13
C HIS A 41 -6.05 -5.56 12.01
N PRO A 42 -7.29 -5.02 11.95
CA PRO A 42 -7.76 -4.18 10.84
C PRO A 42 -6.97 -2.88 10.60
N ALA A 43 -6.25 -2.40 11.62
CA ALA A 43 -5.36 -1.25 11.47
C ALA A 43 -4.09 -1.55 10.64
N CYS A 44 -3.69 -2.83 10.56
CA CYS A 44 -2.59 -3.32 9.72
C CYS A 44 -3.10 -3.93 8.41
N ASN A 45 -4.18 -4.71 8.48
CA ASN A 45 -4.78 -5.43 7.36
C ASN A 45 -6.26 -5.04 7.17
N PRO A 46 -6.57 -3.89 6.54
CA PRO A 46 -7.94 -3.34 6.49
C PRO A 46 -8.98 -4.26 5.83
N PHE A 47 -8.53 -5.11 4.92
CA PHE A 47 -9.35 -6.04 4.15
C PHE A 47 -8.95 -7.52 4.37
N GLY A 48 -8.23 -7.78 5.46
CA GLY A 48 -7.88 -9.12 5.90
C GLY A 48 -9.02 -9.87 6.60
N PRO A 49 -8.71 -10.98 7.29
CA PRO A 49 -9.71 -11.81 7.96
C PRO A 49 -10.61 -11.06 8.95
N ASN A 50 -10.07 -10.05 9.64
CA ASN A 50 -10.80 -9.23 10.61
C ASN A 50 -11.28 -7.88 10.04
N GLY A 51 -11.02 -7.63 8.75
CA GLY A 51 -11.35 -6.38 8.06
C GLY A 51 -12.86 -6.18 7.86
N ARG A 52 -13.25 -4.97 7.43
CA ARG A 52 -14.66 -4.65 7.11
C ARG A 52 -14.80 -4.31 5.63
N SER A 53 -15.89 -4.76 5.03
CA SER A 53 -16.25 -4.37 3.67
C SER A 53 -16.59 -2.87 3.61
N LEU A 54 -16.26 -2.24 2.48
CA LEU A 54 -16.70 -0.88 2.15
C LEU A 54 -18.01 -0.86 1.34
N GLU A 55 -18.67 -2.02 1.15
CA GLU A 55 -19.90 -2.10 0.37
C GLU A 55 -21.01 -1.25 0.99
N GLY A 56 -21.69 -0.45 0.17
CA GLY A 56 -22.72 0.49 0.64
C GLY A 56 -22.19 1.69 1.43
N ILE A 57 -20.87 1.81 1.61
CA ILE A 57 -20.25 2.97 2.26
C ILE A 57 -19.90 4.01 1.20
N LYS A 58 -20.25 5.27 1.45
CA LYS A 58 -19.75 6.40 0.65
C LYS A 58 -18.27 6.60 0.95
N PHE A 59 -17.41 6.11 0.06
CA PHE A 59 -15.95 6.21 0.18
C PHE A 59 -15.41 7.17 -0.91
N PRO A 60 -14.39 8.01 -0.61
CA PRO A 60 -13.81 8.87 -1.63
C PRO A 60 -13.06 8.05 -2.69
N LYS A 61 -13.00 8.57 -3.92
CA LYS A 61 -12.12 8.01 -4.94
C LYS A 61 -10.68 7.96 -4.42
N SER A 62 -9.96 6.91 -4.78
CA SER A 62 -8.61 6.66 -4.26
C SER A 62 -7.60 6.53 -5.40
N LEU A 63 -6.50 7.27 -5.32
CA LEU A 63 -5.30 7.03 -6.12
C LEU A 63 -4.29 6.26 -5.25
N VAL A 64 -3.92 5.05 -5.66
CA VAL A 64 -2.95 4.20 -4.97
C VAL A 64 -1.72 4.05 -5.85
N VAL A 65 -0.57 4.47 -5.34
CA VAL A 65 0.73 4.35 -6.04
C VAL A 65 1.54 3.25 -5.38
N VAL A 66 2.01 2.28 -6.17
CA VAL A 66 2.74 1.11 -5.69
C VAL A 66 4.12 1.09 -6.33
N ALA A 67 5.17 0.96 -5.51
CA ALA A 67 6.54 0.83 -5.98
C ALA A 67 6.89 -0.66 -6.13
N GLY A 68 7.31 -1.09 -7.32
CA GLY A 68 7.57 -2.51 -7.63
C GLY A 68 8.79 -3.12 -6.94
N PHE A 69 9.64 -2.29 -6.33
CA PHE A 69 10.73 -2.73 -5.45
C PHE A 69 10.47 -2.45 -3.96
N ASP A 70 9.23 -2.13 -3.59
CA ASP A 70 8.78 -2.20 -2.20
C ASP A 70 8.47 -3.67 -1.84
N LEU A 71 9.00 -4.14 -0.72
CA LEU A 71 8.76 -5.50 -0.25
C LEU A 71 7.30 -5.76 0.12
N ILE A 72 6.54 -4.74 0.51
CA ILE A 72 5.11 -4.89 0.86
C ILE A 72 4.17 -4.60 -0.31
N GLN A 73 4.67 -4.55 -1.55
CA GLN A 73 3.85 -4.24 -2.73
C GLN A 73 2.64 -5.18 -2.86
N ASP A 74 2.76 -6.47 -2.53
CA ASP A 74 1.64 -7.41 -2.60
C ASP A 74 0.51 -7.02 -1.64
N TRP A 75 0.84 -6.48 -0.46
CA TRP A 75 -0.14 -5.94 0.48
C TRP A 75 -0.78 -4.64 -0.01
N GLN A 76 -0.02 -3.79 -0.71
CA GLN A 76 -0.56 -2.57 -1.33
C GLN A 76 -1.52 -2.91 -2.49
N LEU A 77 -1.19 -3.93 -3.28
CA LEU A 77 -2.06 -4.45 -4.34
C LEU A 77 -3.30 -5.13 -3.76
N ALA A 78 -3.16 -5.90 -2.67
CA ALA A 78 -4.31 -6.47 -1.96
C ALA A 78 -5.24 -5.37 -1.41
N TYR A 79 -4.69 -4.28 -0.89
CA TYR A 79 -5.49 -3.11 -0.51
C TYR A 79 -6.28 -2.57 -1.70
N VAL A 80 -5.69 -2.43 -2.90
CA VAL A 80 -6.41 -1.93 -4.09
C VAL A 80 -7.62 -2.81 -4.43
N GLU A 81 -7.50 -4.13 -4.28
CA GLU A 81 -8.58 -5.06 -4.60
C GLU A 81 -9.73 -4.99 -3.60
N GLY A 82 -9.50 -4.58 -2.35
CA GLY A 82 -10.53 -4.44 -1.31
C GLY A 82 -11.65 -3.45 -1.69
N PRO A 83 -11.36 -2.15 -1.87
CA PRO A 83 -12.35 -1.16 -2.26
C PRO A 83 -12.90 -1.43 -3.66
N LYS A 84 -12.11 -1.94 -4.62
CA LYS A 84 -12.63 -2.35 -5.94
C LYS A 84 -13.75 -3.39 -5.83
N LYS A 85 -13.53 -4.46 -5.04
CA LYS A 85 -14.56 -5.48 -4.79
C LYS A 85 -15.80 -4.92 -4.11
N ALA A 86 -15.63 -3.88 -3.31
CA ALA A 86 -16.72 -3.14 -2.68
C ALA A 86 -17.39 -2.07 -3.58
N GLY A 87 -17.03 -2.02 -4.88
CA GLY A 87 -17.61 -1.08 -5.85
C GLY A 87 -17.07 0.35 -5.76
N GLN A 88 -15.95 0.57 -5.06
CA GLN A 88 -15.34 1.88 -4.88
C GLN A 88 -14.42 2.24 -6.05
N GLU A 89 -14.29 3.54 -6.33
CA GLU A 89 -13.41 4.05 -7.36
C GLU A 89 -11.95 4.04 -6.89
N VAL A 90 -11.12 3.18 -7.50
CA VAL A 90 -9.69 3.09 -7.22
C VAL A 90 -8.88 3.14 -8.50
N LYS A 91 -7.99 4.13 -8.60
CA LYS A 91 -6.96 4.21 -9.63
C LYS A 91 -5.64 3.67 -9.06
N LEU A 92 -5.11 2.61 -9.68
CA LEU A 92 -3.78 2.07 -9.36
C LEU A 92 -2.74 2.63 -10.33
N LEU A 93 -1.64 3.16 -9.80
CA LEU A 93 -0.42 3.50 -10.53
C LEU A 93 0.72 2.60 -10.02
N TYR A 94 0.99 1.51 -10.74
CA TYR A 94 2.06 0.58 -10.41
C TYR A 94 3.36 0.97 -11.11
N MET A 95 4.42 1.20 -10.32
CA MET A 95 5.72 1.70 -10.76
C MET A 95 6.75 0.58 -10.64
N GLU A 96 6.83 -0.27 -11.65
CA GLU A 96 7.57 -1.54 -11.63
C GLU A 96 9.02 -1.44 -11.11
N GLN A 97 9.73 -0.37 -11.46
CA GLN A 97 11.14 -0.19 -11.11
C GLN A 97 11.38 0.88 -10.02
N ALA A 98 10.32 1.42 -9.41
CA ALA A 98 10.47 2.38 -8.33
C ALA A 98 10.81 1.67 -7.01
N THR A 99 11.63 2.32 -6.20
CA THR A 99 11.97 1.94 -4.82
C THR A 99 11.25 2.83 -3.81
N ILE A 100 11.24 2.43 -2.54
CA ILE A 100 10.75 3.28 -1.44
C ILE A 100 11.48 4.62 -1.46
N GLY A 101 10.71 5.71 -1.31
CA GLY A 101 11.25 7.07 -1.29
C GLY A 101 11.51 7.69 -2.67
N PHE A 102 11.13 7.05 -3.79
CA PHE A 102 11.32 7.61 -5.14
C PHE A 102 10.73 9.02 -5.31
N TYR A 103 9.71 9.37 -4.52
CA TYR A 103 9.02 10.66 -4.56
C TYR A 103 9.69 11.76 -3.71
N LEU A 104 10.78 11.47 -2.99
CA LEU A 104 11.45 12.44 -2.12
C LEU A 104 12.31 13.44 -2.90
N LEU A 105 12.80 13.07 -4.09
CA LEU A 105 13.68 13.90 -4.92
C LEU A 105 13.14 13.99 -6.36
N PRO A 106 13.09 15.19 -6.96
CA PRO A 106 12.60 15.40 -8.33
C PRO A 106 13.67 15.05 -9.38
N ASN A 107 14.26 13.86 -9.29
CA ASN A 107 15.42 13.45 -10.08
C ASN A 107 15.20 12.14 -10.85
N ASN A 108 13.96 11.67 -10.96
CA ASN A 108 13.62 10.42 -11.64
C ASN A 108 12.23 10.52 -12.30
N ASN A 109 12.01 9.72 -13.34
CA ASN A 109 10.74 9.74 -14.09
C ASN A 109 9.55 9.30 -13.23
N HIS A 110 9.75 8.43 -12.24
CA HIS A 110 8.65 7.98 -11.38
C HIS A 110 8.07 9.15 -10.56
N PHE A 111 8.93 10.04 -10.05
CA PHE A 111 8.51 11.28 -9.40
C PHE A 111 7.61 12.11 -10.32
N HIS A 112 8.06 12.38 -11.55
CA HIS A 112 7.33 13.26 -12.48
C HIS A 112 5.97 12.66 -12.86
N ILE A 113 5.93 11.36 -13.17
CA ILE A 113 4.68 10.66 -13.50
C ILE A 113 3.70 10.72 -12.33
N VAL A 114 4.15 10.50 -11.09
CA VAL A 114 3.29 10.54 -9.91
C VAL A 114 2.77 11.95 -9.65
N MET A 115 3.61 12.98 -9.78
CA MET A 115 3.17 14.36 -9.57
C MET A 115 2.15 14.81 -10.64
N ASP A 116 2.35 14.42 -11.90
CA ASP A 116 1.39 14.67 -12.97
C ASP A 116 0.07 13.94 -12.71
N GLU A 117 0.13 12.69 -12.25
CA GLU A 117 -1.06 11.90 -11.94
C GLU A 117 -1.81 12.45 -10.72
N ILE A 118 -1.11 12.87 -9.66
CA ILE A 118 -1.73 13.54 -8.51
C ILE A 118 -2.41 14.84 -8.95
N SER A 119 -1.73 15.66 -9.76
CA SER A 119 -2.30 16.92 -10.27
C SER A 119 -3.60 16.67 -11.04
N LYS A 120 -3.62 15.68 -11.95
CA LYS A 120 -4.83 15.26 -12.67
C LYS A 120 -5.89 14.67 -11.75
N PHE A 121 -5.51 13.87 -10.77
CA PHE A 121 -6.45 13.21 -9.87
C PHE A 121 -7.19 14.18 -8.95
N VAL A 122 -6.48 15.20 -8.45
CA VAL A 122 -7.06 16.26 -7.61
C VAL A 122 -7.87 17.25 -8.44
N SER A 123 -7.42 17.57 -9.66
CA SER A 123 -8.10 18.54 -10.54
C SER A 123 -9.24 17.94 -11.36
N SER A 124 -9.29 16.61 -11.48
CA SER A 124 -10.51 15.93 -11.93
C SER A 124 -11.49 16.03 -10.78
N ASP A 125 -12.45 16.95 -10.88
CA ASP A 125 -13.42 17.16 -9.82
C ASP A 125 -14.24 15.90 -9.52
N SER A 126 -14.63 15.80 -8.25
CA SER A 126 -16.02 15.64 -7.78
C SER A 126 -17.10 15.47 -8.85
#